data_AF-A0A844KS63-F1
#
_entry.id   AF-A0A844KS63-F1
#
_cell.length_a   1.000
_cell.length_b   1.000
_cell.length_c   1.000
_cell.angle_alpha   90.00
_cell.angle_beta   90.00
_cell.angle_gamma   90.00
#
_symmetry.space_group_name_H-M   'P 1'
#
loop_
_entity.id
_entity.type
_entity.pdbx_description
1 polymer ?
#
loop_
_entity_poly.entity_id
_entity_poly.type
_entity_poly.pdbx_seq_one_letter_code
_entity_poly.pdbx_strand_id
1 'polypeptide(L)'
;MYGAILGDIIGSPFEFDRGDKTKNFDLFSEGCGFTDDSVMTIAVGEALMAVGPEAAVKEIEDAVASNMQDWGKRYPHAGYGGSFRHWLKENNPKPYGSYGNGSAMRVSAAGWLYDSIERTREVARAKYIQMTRLAYFSGSYNDASCRMLHSVL
;
A
#
# COMPACT_ATOMS: atom_id res chain seq x y z
N MET A 1 -7.19 9.67 2.16
CA MET A 1 -7.17 8.23 1.78
C MET A 1 -8.28 7.81 0.81
N TYR A 2 -9.49 8.40 0.83
CA TYR A 2 -10.58 8.01 -0.08
C TYR A 2 -10.21 7.98 -1.57
N GLY A 3 -9.38 8.92 -2.05
CA GLY A 3 -8.92 8.92 -3.44
C GLY A 3 -8.13 7.66 -3.83
N ALA A 4 -7.35 7.08 -2.92
CA ALA A 4 -6.62 5.84 -3.18
C ALA A 4 -7.57 4.64 -3.30
N ILE A 5 -8.56 4.57 -2.40
CA ILE A 5 -9.59 3.51 -2.41
C ILE A 5 -10.48 3.63 -3.66
N LEU A 6 -10.87 4.84 -4.02
CA LEU A 6 -11.63 5.08 -5.25
C LEU A 6 -10.80 4.72 -6.49
N GLY A 7 -9.52 5.10 -6.53
CA GLY A 7 -8.62 4.72 -7.61
C GLY A 7 -8.48 3.20 -7.78
N ASP A 8 -8.39 2.46 -6.67
CA ASP A 8 -8.39 0.99 -6.66
C ASP A 8 -9.70 0.42 -7.24
N ILE A 9 -10.85 0.82 -6.70
CA ILE A 9 -12.17 0.32 -7.13
C ILE A 9 -12.44 0.63 -8.61
N ILE A 10 -12.13 1.85 -9.05
CA ILE A 10 -12.36 2.30 -10.43
C ILE A 10 -11.38 1.60 -11.38
N GLY A 11 -10.14 1.36 -10.94
CA GLY A 11 -9.08 0.75 -11.74
C GLY A 11 -9.16 -0.78 -11.83
N SER A 12 -9.83 -1.45 -10.88
CA SER A 12 -9.83 -2.91 -10.76
C SER A 12 -10.23 -3.68 -12.03
N PRO A 13 -11.23 -3.25 -12.83
CA PRO A 13 -11.61 -3.98 -14.04
C PRO A 13 -10.53 -3.97 -15.13
N PHE A 14 -9.61 -3.00 -15.07
CA PHE A 14 -8.62 -2.71 -16.11
C PHE A 14 -7.21 -3.23 -15.77
N GLU A 15 -7.02 -3.89 -14.61
CA GLU A 15 -5.70 -4.28 -14.09
C GLU A 15 -4.94 -5.23 -15.04
N PHE A 16 -5.67 -6.12 -15.71
CA PHE A 16 -5.12 -7.07 -16.69
C PHE A 16 -5.49 -6.73 -18.13
N ASP A 17 -6.09 -5.55 -18.35
CA ASP A 17 -6.48 -5.11 -19.68
C ASP A 17 -5.23 -4.72 -20.49
N ARG A 18 -5.06 -5.42 -21.62
CA ARG A 18 -4.01 -5.20 -22.61
C ARG A 18 -4.45 -4.27 -23.75
N GLY A 19 -5.64 -3.68 -23.64
CA GLY A 19 -6.17 -2.70 -24.57
C GLY A 19 -5.47 -1.35 -24.52
N ASP A 20 -5.92 -0.44 -25.40
CA ASP A 20 -5.37 0.90 -25.52
C ASP A 20 -5.71 1.75 -24.29
N LYS A 21 -4.69 2.38 -23.70
CA LYS A 21 -4.88 3.28 -22.55
C LYS A 21 -5.65 4.52 -22.97
N THR A 22 -6.81 4.74 -22.37
CA THR A 22 -7.73 5.84 -22.65
C THR A 22 -8.09 6.61 -21.38
N LYS A 23 -8.44 7.88 -21.53
CA LYS A 23 -9.04 8.71 -20.44
C LYS A 23 -10.57 8.67 -20.46
N ASN A 24 -11.16 8.05 -21.49
CA ASN A 24 -12.59 7.93 -21.65
C ASN A 24 -13.00 6.51 -21.22
N PHE A 25 -13.50 6.39 -20.00
CA PHE A 25 -13.97 5.14 -19.39
C PHE A 25 -15.06 5.47 -18.36
N ASP A 26 -15.94 4.51 -18.11
CA ASP A 26 -16.94 4.62 -17.05
C ASP A 26 -16.27 4.48 -15.68
N LEU A 27 -16.53 5.42 -14.77
CA LEU A 27 -15.93 5.40 -13.43
C LEU A 27 -16.38 4.16 -12.63
N PHE A 28 -17.62 3.72 -12.81
CA PHE A 28 -18.14 2.52 -12.14
C PHE A 28 -18.79 1.62 -13.19
N SER A 29 -18.24 0.43 -13.34
CA SER A 29 -18.73 -0.60 -14.25
C SER A 29 -18.89 -1.93 -13.51
N GLU A 30 -19.51 -2.90 -14.18
CA GLU A 30 -19.59 -4.26 -13.66
C GLU A 30 -18.19 -4.84 -13.47
N GLY A 31 -17.87 -5.32 -12.26
CA GLY A 31 -16.54 -5.81 -11.89
C GLY A 31 -15.67 -4.81 -11.11
N CYS A 32 -16.13 -3.57 -10.92
CA CYS A 32 -15.50 -2.66 -9.97
C CYS A 32 -15.59 -3.22 -8.54
N GLY A 33 -14.45 -3.29 -7.86
CA GLY A 33 -14.37 -3.79 -6.49
C GLY A 33 -13.05 -3.39 -5.85
N PHE A 34 -13.03 -3.36 -4.52
CA PHE A 34 -11.76 -3.12 -3.82
C PHE A 34 -10.84 -4.34 -3.97
N THR A 35 -9.54 -4.11 -3.98
CA THR A 35 -8.53 -5.16 -4.11
C THR A 35 -7.63 -5.21 -2.88
N ASP A 36 -6.51 -5.94 -2.98
CA ASP A 36 -5.49 -5.98 -1.96
C ASP A 36 -4.88 -4.60 -1.68
N ASP A 37 -4.92 -3.68 -2.64
CA ASP A 37 -4.48 -2.30 -2.48
C ASP A 37 -5.28 -1.58 -1.38
N SER A 38 -6.61 -1.58 -1.46
CA SER A 38 -7.46 -1.02 -0.41
C SER A 38 -7.29 -1.74 0.93
N VAL A 39 -7.29 -3.08 0.90
CA VAL A 39 -7.19 -3.89 2.13
C VAL A 39 -5.87 -3.62 2.87
N MET A 40 -4.75 -3.58 2.15
CA MET A 40 -3.44 -3.33 2.76
C MET A 40 -3.25 -1.86 3.13
N THR A 41 -3.83 -0.92 2.38
CA THR A 41 -3.82 0.50 2.74
C THR A 41 -4.52 0.75 4.08
N ILE A 42 -5.67 0.12 4.30
CA ILE A 42 -6.39 0.21 5.58
C ILE A 42 -5.60 -0.47 6.70
N ALA A 43 -5.06 -1.68 6.45
CA ALA A 43 -4.26 -2.40 7.45
C ALA A 43 -3.04 -1.59 7.93
N VAL A 44 -2.33 -0.92 7.01
CA VAL A 44 -1.21 -0.04 7.36
C VAL A 44 -1.70 1.19 8.13
N GLY A 45 -2.77 1.84 7.68
CA GLY A 45 -3.33 3.02 8.36
C GLY A 45 -3.76 2.72 9.79
N GLU A 46 -4.49 1.63 10.02
CA GLU A 46 -4.91 1.20 11.35
C GLU A 46 -3.72 0.89 12.26
N ALA A 47 -2.68 0.21 11.76
CA ALA A 47 -1.48 -0.08 12.55
C ALA A 47 -0.77 1.20 12.98
N LEU A 48 -0.60 2.15 12.05
CA LEU A 48 0.06 3.43 12.33
C LEU A 48 -0.74 4.29 13.31
N MET A 49 -2.07 4.30 13.20
CA MET A 49 -2.93 4.99 14.17
C MET A 49 -2.85 4.37 15.57
N ALA A 50 -2.75 3.04 15.66
CA ALA A 50 -2.71 2.34 16.93
C ALA A 50 -1.38 2.55 17.68
N VAL A 51 -0.24 2.56 16.98
CA VAL A 51 1.08 2.79 17.61
C VAL A 51 1.35 4.27 17.89
N GLY A 52 0.72 5.17 17.14
CA GLY A 52 0.85 6.61 17.30
C GLY A 52 2.09 7.21 16.61
N PRO A 53 2.14 8.55 16.49
CA PRO A 53 3.13 9.24 15.65
C PRO A 53 4.57 9.16 16.17
N GLU A 54 4.75 9.00 17.48
CA GLU A 54 6.08 8.97 18.12
C GLU A 54 6.66 7.55 18.29
N ALA A 55 5.96 6.52 17.80
CA ALA A 55 6.38 5.12 17.96
C ALA A 55 7.76 4.84 17.35
N ALA A 56 8.54 3.95 17.96
CA ALA A 56 9.80 3.55 17.35
C ALA A 56 9.54 2.80 16.02
N VAL A 57 10.47 2.91 15.06
CA VAL A 57 10.35 2.22 13.76
C VAL A 57 10.13 0.71 13.91
N LYS A 58 10.73 0.11 14.95
CA LYS A 58 10.57 -1.32 15.23
C LYS A 58 9.14 -1.67 15.65
N GLU A 59 8.51 -0.83 16.47
CA GLU A 59 7.11 -1.02 16.89
C GLU A 59 6.16 -0.86 15.70
N ILE A 60 6.44 0.12 14.83
CA ILE A 60 5.72 0.30 13.56
C ILE A 60 5.87 -0.93 12.66
N GLU A 61 7.09 -1.44 12.48
CA GLU A 61 7.33 -2.65 11.67
C GLU A 61 6.51 -3.84 12.18
N ASP A 62 6.54 -4.09 13.48
CA ASP A 62 5.88 -5.25 14.08
C ASP A 62 4.34 -5.10 14.03
N ALA A 63 3.81 -3.89 14.31
CA ALA A 63 2.39 -3.61 14.21
C ALA A 63 1.86 -3.71 12.78
N VAL A 64 2.58 -3.14 11.80
CA VAL A 64 2.20 -3.21 10.38
C VAL A 64 2.21 -4.65 9.89
N ALA A 65 3.25 -5.42 10.20
CA ALA A 65 3.32 -6.83 9.80
C ALA A 65 2.15 -7.64 10.36
N SER A 66 1.88 -7.52 11.66
CA SER A 66 0.77 -8.21 12.33
C SER A 66 -0.56 -7.82 11.69
N ASN A 67 -0.82 -6.52 11.55
CA ASN A 67 -2.12 -6.05 11.08
C ASN A 67 -2.37 -6.42 9.61
N MET A 68 -1.34 -6.36 8.75
CA MET A 68 -1.45 -6.81 7.36
C MET A 68 -1.78 -8.30 7.26
N GLN A 69 -1.15 -9.15 8.08
CA GLN A 69 -1.48 -10.58 8.11
C GLN A 69 -2.91 -10.81 8.59
N ASP A 70 -3.38 -10.08 9.60
CA ASP A 70 -4.72 -10.22 10.15
C ASP A 70 -5.80 -9.78 9.15
N TRP A 71 -5.60 -8.64 8.47
CA TRP A 71 -6.46 -8.22 7.37
C TRP A 71 -6.42 -9.20 6.19
N GLY A 72 -5.24 -9.70 5.82
CA GLY A 72 -5.09 -10.70 4.76
C GLY A 72 -5.82 -12.02 5.04
N LYS A 73 -5.91 -12.42 6.31
CA LYS A 73 -6.71 -13.58 6.74
C LYS A 73 -8.21 -13.31 6.67
N ARG A 74 -8.65 -12.09 6.99
CA ARG A 74 -10.06 -11.67 6.93
C ARG A 74 -10.56 -11.53 5.48
N TYR A 75 -9.70 -11.13 4.55
CA TYR A 75 -10.03 -10.90 3.14
C TYR A 75 -9.20 -11.76 2.17
N PRO A 76 -9.21 -13.11 2.27
CA PRO A 76 -8.27 -13.99 1.58
C PRO A 76 -8.39 -14.02 0.05
N HIS A 77 -9.43 -13.38 -0.50
CA HIS A 77 -9.78 -13.36 -1.93
C HIS A 77 -9.66 -11.96 -2.56
N ALA A 78 -8.99 -11.01 -1.91
CA ALA A 78 -8.88 -9.62 -2.38
C ALA A 78 -7.96 -9.40 -3.60
N GLY A 79 -7.36 -10.45 -4.19
CA GLY A 79 -6.50 -10.30 -5.38
C GLY A 79 -4.99 -10.43 -5.14
N TYR A 80 -4.56 -10.81 -3.92
CA TYR A 80 -3.13 -10.91 -3.58
C TYR A 80 -2.29 -11.72 -4.57
N GLY A 81 -1.14 -11.16 -4.97
CA GLY A 81 -0.11 -11.90 -5.70
C GLY A 81 0.37 -13.15 -4.96
N GLY A 82 0.71 -14.22 -5.70
CA GLY A 82 0.98 -15.55 -5.14
C GLY A 82 1.99 -15.58 -3.98
N SER A 83 3.14 -14.92 -4.14
CA SER A 83 4.15 -14.84 -3.07
C SER A 83 3.68 -14.04 -1.86
N PHE A 84 2.90 -12.97 -2.08
CA PHE A 84 2.37 -12.16 -0.97
C PHE A 84 1.32 -12.94 -0.18
N ARG A 85 0.49 -13.73 -0.86
CA ARG A 85 -0.47 -14.63 -0.22
C ARG A 85 0.20 -15.68 0.67
N HIS A 86 1.40 -16.15 0.30
CA HIS A 86 2.19 -17.03 1.16
C HIS A 86 2.68 -16.28 2.40
N TRP A 87 3.26 -15.09 2.21
CA TRP A 87 3.73 -14.22 3.30
C TRP A 87 2.64 -13.91 4.34
N LEU A 88 1.39 -13.67 3.89
CA LEU A 88 0.24 -13.41 4.77
C LEU A 88 -0.07 -14.57 5.74
N LYS A 89 0.43 -15.78 5.46
CA LYS A 89 0.21 -17.01 6.24
C LYS A 89 1.46 -17.49 6.98
N GLU A 90 2.60 -16.83 6.81
CA GLU A 90 3.84 -17.22 7.47
C GLU A 90 3.79 -16.92 8.97
N ASN A 91 4.23 -17.87 9.80
CA ASN A 91 4.31 -17.68 11.25
C ASN A 91 5.41 -16.69 11.66
N ASN A 92 6.47 -16.57 10.85
CA ASN A 92 7.58 -15.63 11.06
C ASN A 92 7.86 -14.89 9.75
N PRO A 93 6.98 -13.95 9.36
CA PRO A 93 7.02 -13.31 8.05
C PRO A 93 8.32 -12.54 7.86
N LYS A 94 9.09 -12.88 6.84
CA LYS A 94 10.27 -12.11 6.44
C LYS A 94 10.02 -11.35 5.14
N PRO A 95 10.58 -10.15 4.95
CA PRO A 95 10.49 -9.47 3.66
C PRO A 95 11.19 -10.33 2.60
N TYR A 96 10.49 -10.58 1.49
CA TYR A 96 10.99 -11.50 0.46
C TYR A 96 11.55 -10.78 -0.78
N GLY A 97 11.93 -9.50 -0.66
CA GLY A 97 12.62 -8.75 -1.72
C GLY A 97 11.81 -8.70 -3.03
N SER A 98 10.52 -8.36 -2.93
CA SER A 98 9.59 -8.34 -4.05
C SER A 98 10.07 -7.42 -5.19
N TYR A 99 9.72 -7.76 -6.43
CA TYR A 99 9.89 -6.91 -7.61
C TYR A 99 8.59 -6.18 -7.99
N GLY A 100 7.50 -6.45 -7.27
CA GLY A 100 6.18 -5.87 -7.52
C GLY A 100 5.98 -4.50 -6.88
N ASN A 101 4.95 -3.80 -7.36
CA ASN A 101 4.59 -2.43 -6.97
C ASN A 101 3.79 -2.34 -5.66
N GLY A 102 3.49 -3.48 -5.02
CA GLY A 102 2.62 -3.59 -3.83
C GLY A 102 3.01 -2.71 -2.64
N SER A 103 4.25 -2.23 -2.57
CA SER A 103 4.69 -1.27 -1.57
C SER A 103 4.29 0.17 -1.87
N ALA A 104 4.28 0.57 -3.14
CA ALA A 104 3.83 1.89 -3.57
C ALA A 104 2.31 2.05 -3.39
N MET A 105 1.56 0.95 -3.49
CA MET A 105 0.09 0.94 -3.40
C MET A 105 -0.44 1.28 -2.00
N ARG A 106 0.33 0.98 -0.93
CA ARG A 106 -0.12 1.12 0.47
C ARG A 106 0.60 2.19 1.30
N VAL A 107 1.56 2.90 0.70
CA VAL A 107 2.37 3.91 1.43
C VAL A 107 1.64 5.24 1.67
N SER A 108 0.51 5.45 0.98
CA SER A 108 -0.31 6.66 1.11
C SER A 108 -0.80 6.90 2.54
N ALA A 109 -0.97 5.84 3.35
CA ALA A 109 -1.33 5.94 4.76
C ALA A 109 -0.27 6.70 5.59
N ALA A 110 1.03 6.49 5.32
CA ALA A 110 2.09 7.22 6.02
C ALA A 110 2.07 8.72 5.66
N GLY A 111 1.84 9.06 4.39
CA GLY A 111 1.73 10.46 3.96
C GLY A 111 0.49 11.19 4.49
N TRP A 112 -0.54 10.45 4.94
CA TRP A 112 -1.74 11.02 5.54
C TRP A 112 -1.62 11.22 7.06
N LEU A 113 -0.86 10.37 7.75
CA LEU A 113 -0.83 10.31 9.21
C LEU A 113 0.32 11.08 9.86
N TYR A 114 1.30 11.53 9.08
CA TYR A 114 2.50 12.19 9.59
C TYR A 114 2.70 13.56 8.92
N ASP A 115 2.86 14.60 9.74
CA ASP A 115 2.91 15.99 9.29
C ASP A 115 4.29 16.41 8.76
N SER A 116 5.37 15.76 9.20
CA SER A 116 6.73 16.07 8.73
C SER A 116 7.21 15.13 7.64
N ILE A 117 7.82 15.69 6.60
CA ILE A 117 8.36 14.90 5.48
C ILE A 117 9.48 13.95 5.95
N GLU A 118 10.25 14.36 6.96
CA GLU A 118 11.30 13.57 7.58
C GLU A 118 10.71 12.30 8.20
N ARG A 119 9.67 12.45 9.03
CA ARG A 119 9.02 11.33 9.71
C ARG A 119 8.27 10.45 8.73
N THR A 120 7.55 11.05 7.78
CA THR A 120 6.88 10.32 6.69
C THR A 120 7.86 9.45 5.91
N ARG A 121 9.07 9.96 5.60
CA ARG A 121 10.10 9.18 4.90
C ARG A 121 10.69 8.07 5.77
N GLU A 122 10.89 8.31 7.06
CA GLU A 122 11.35 7.29 7.99
C GLU A 122 10.34 6.14 8.08
N VAL A 123 9.07 6.45 8.28
CA VAL A 123 7.98 5.47 8.39
C VAL A 123 7.74 4.76 7.06
N ALA A 124 7.76 5.47 5.94
CA ALA A 124 7.63 4.87 4.60
C ALA A 124 8.76 3.87 4.27
N ARG A 125 9.91 3.98 4.95
CA ARG A 125 11.05 3.04 4.84
C ARG A 125 10.94 1.86 5.80
N ALA A 126 9.93 1.82 6.67
CA ALA A 126 9.69 0.66 7.52
C ALA A 126 9.55 -0.59 6.64
N LYS A 127 10.29 -1.63 7.03
CA LYS A 127 10.56 -2.83 6.22
C LYS A 127 9.33 -3.47 5.57
N TYR A 128 8.20 -3.51 6.29
CA TYR A 128 6.97 -4.17 5.83
C TYR A 128 6.02 -3.27 5.03
N ILE A 129 6.17 -1.95 5.16
CA ILE A 129 5.55 -1.00 4.23
C ILE A 129 6.28 -1.11 2.88
N GLN A 130 7.61 -1.24 2.93
CA GLN A 130 8.44 -1.20 1.74
C GLN A 130 8.55 -2.51 0.94
N MET A 131 8.67 -3.70 1.56
CA MET A 131 8.73 -5.10 1.02
C MET A 131 9.38 -5.40 -0.37
N THR A 132 9.87 -4.41 -1.09
CA THR A 132 10.42 -4.39 -2.45
C THR A 132 11.92 -4.12 -2.33
N ARG A 133 12.74 -4.61 -3.27
CA ARG A 133 14.19 -4.28 -3.26
C ARG A 133 14.41 -2.76 -3.30
N LEU A 134 15.29 -2.26 -2.41
CA LEU A 134 15.72 -0.85 -2.27
C LEU A 134 16.13 -0.18 -3.60
N ALA A 135 16.55 -0.94 -4.61
CA ALA A 135 17.01 -0.42 -5.90
C ALA A 135 15.93 0.28 -6.75
N TYR A 136 14.63 0.01 -6.51
CA TYR A 136 13.53 0.67 -7.22
C TYR A 136 13.06 1.98 -6.56
N PHE A 137 13.60 2.31 -5.39
CA PHE A 137 13.17 3.46 -4.58
C PHE A 137 13.89 4.77 -4.91
N SER A 138 15.02 4.72 -5.64
CA SER A 138 15.76 5.92 -6.05
C SER A 138 15.06 6.71 -7.17
N GLY A 139 14.13 6.09 -7.91
CA GLY A 139 13.39 6.74 -9.00
C GLY A 139 11.94 7.12 -8.67
N SER A 140 11.30 6.45 -7.72
CA SER A 140 9.84 6.54 -7.49
C SER A 140 9.41 7.63 -6.50
N TYR A 141 10.31 8.09 -5.61
CA TYR A 141 10.02 9.14 -4.63
C TYR A 141 10.49 10.54 -5.01
N ASN A 142 11.28 10.67 -6.07
CA ASN A 142 11.92 11.94 -6.40
C ASN A 142 11.05 12.90 -7.23
N ASP A 143 9.86 12.50 -7.70
CA ASP A 143 9.02 13.48 -8.42
C ASP A 143 7.50 13.23 -8.40
N ALA A 144 7.01 11.98 -8.32
CA ALA A 144 5.57 11.71 -8.51
C ALA A 144 4.75 11.67 -7.20
N SER A 145 5.22 10.97 -6.16
CA SER A 145 4.50 10.83 -4.89
C SER A 145 4.53 12.08 -4.00
N CYS A 146 5.61 12.86 -4.05
CA CYS A 146 5.65 14.19 -3.43
C CYS A 146 4.70 15.19 -4.12
N ARG A 147 4.51 15.10 -5.45
CA ARG A 147 3.58 15.99 -6.16
C ARG A 147 2.12 15.62 -5.93
N MET A 148 1.79 14.34 -5.77
CA MET A 148 0.42 13.88 -5.48
C MET A 148 -0.08 14.38 -4.12
N LEU A 149 0.79 14.51 -3.12
CA LEU A 149 0.45 15.09 -1.81
C LEU A 149 0.27 16.62 -1.87
N HIS A 150 0.93 17.30 -2.81
CA HIS A 150 0.86 18.75 -2.95
C HIS A 150 -0.25 19.24 -3.91
N SER A 151 -0.92 18.33 -4.61
CA SER A 151 -1.99 18.65 -5.57
C SER A 151 -3.41 18.28 -5.09
N VAL A 152 -3.56 17.80 -3.85
CA VAL A 152 -4.84 17.39 -3.25
C VAL A 152 -5.10 18.11 -1.91
N LEU A 153 -4.30 19.13 -1.60
CA LEU A 153 -4.63 20.23 -0.67
C LEU A 153 -4.81 21.51 -1.49
#